data_AF-A0A6B1CJ27-F1
#
_entry.id   AF-A0A6B1CJ27-F1
#
_cell.length_a   1.000
_cell.length_b   1.000
_cell.length_c   1.000
_cell.angle_alpha   90.00
_cell.angle_beta   90.00
_cell.angle_gamma   90.00
#
_symmetry.space_group_name_H-M   'P 1'
#
loop_
_entity.id
_entity.type
_entity.pdbx_description
1 polymer ?
#
loop_
_entity_poly.entity_id
_entity_poly.type
_entity_poly.pdbx_seq_one_letter_code
_entity_poly.pdbx_strand_id
1 'polypeptide(L)'
;GIERQLDPGEPLDKNLYDLSAEERAGVPQTAGSLEASLDHLEQDRDFLLQGDVFSDDLIDAWLDYKRTEEVDALRLRPHPYEFALYYDV
;
A
#
# COMPACT_ATOMS: atom_id res chain seq x y z
N GLY A 1 -2.03 -17.78 4.95
CA GLY A 1 -3.49 -17.87 5.15
C GLY A 1 -3.89 -19.21 5.74
N ILE A 2 -3.85 -20.28 4.93
CA ILE A 2 -4.27 -21.64 5.32
C ILE A 2 -3.55 -22.14 6.57
N GLU A 3 -2.21 -22.05 6.62
CA GLU A 3 -1.42 -22.52 7.77
C GLU A 3 -1.80 -21.84 9.09
N ARG A 4 -2.07 -20.53 9.03
CA ARG A 4 -2.47 -19.70 10.18
C ARG A 4 -3.99 -19.70 10.43
N GLN A 5 -4.77 -20.38 9.58
CA GLN A 5 -6.23 -20.46 9.64
C GLN A 5 -6.90 -19.08 9.80
N LEU A 6 -6.42 -18.09 9.04
CA LEU A 6 -6.95 -16.73 9.12
C LEU A 6 -8.37 -16.68 8.54
N ASP A 7 -9.28 -16.05 9.29
CA ASP A 7 -10.64 -15.76 8.85
C ASP A 7 -10.61 -14.51 7.94
N PRO A 8 -11.08 -14.59 6.68
CA PRO A 8 -11.17 -13.43 5.79
C PRO A 8 -12.27 -12.44 6.18
N GLY A 9 -13.14 -12.80 7.15
CA GLY A 9 -14.31 -12.04 7.53
C GLY A 9 -15.52 -12.34 6.64
N GLU A 10 -16.62 -11.65 6.92
CA GLU A 10 -17.88 -11.84 6.21
C GLU A 10 -17.82 -11.28 4.78
N PRO A 11 -18.40 -11.98 3.78
CA PRO A 11 -18.49 -11.47 2.42
C PRO A 11 -19.39 -10.24 2.37
N LEU A 12 -19.05 -9.32 1.46
CA LEU A 12 -19.85 -8.12 1.24
C LEU A 12 -20.60 -8.20 -0.10
N ASP A 13 -21.92 -8.37 -0.03
CA ASP A 13 -22.81 -8.50 -1.20
C ASP A 13 -23.33 -7.14 -1.74
N LYS A 14 -22.68 -6.02 -1.38
CA LYS A 14 -23.05 -4.66 -1.81
C LYS A 14 -22.05 -4.12 -2.84
N ASN A 15 -22.52 -3.22 -3.69
CA ASN A 15 -21.63 -2.45 -4.57
C ASN A 15 -20.80 -1.46 -3.72
N LEU A 16 -19.47 -1.60 -3.75
CA LEU A 16 -18.53 -0.79 -2.97
C LEU A 16 -18.64 0.72 -3.24
N TYR A 17 -19.02 1.09 -4.47
CA TYR A 17 -19.17 2.50 -4.85
C TYR A 17 -20.41 3.16 -4.24
N ASP A 18 -21.42 2.36 -3.91
CA ASP A 18 -22.72 2.84 -3.40
C ASP A 18 -22.77 2.89 -1.86
N LEU A 19 -21.71 2.47 -1.18
CA LEU A 19 -21.62 2.52 0.27
C LEU A 19 -21.64 3.97 0.77
N SER A 20 -22.42 4.22 1.82
CA SER A 20 -22.34 5.46 2.60
C SER A 20 -20.95 5.61 3.25
N ALA A 21 -20.59 6.83 3.66
CA ALA A 21 -19.32 7.09 4.33
C ALA A 21 -19.17 6.27 5.63
N GLU A 22 -20.27 6.09 6.37
CA GLU A 22 -20.32 5.31 7.61
C GLU A 22 -20.08 3.82 7.33
N GLU A 23 -20.73 3.25 6.31
CA GLU A 23 -20.50 1.85 5.92
C GLU A 23 -19.08 1.63 5.39
N ARG A 24 -18.57 2.56 4.57
CA ARG A 24 -17.23 2.48 3.99
C ARG A 24 -16.13 2.52 5.05
N ALA A 25 -16.34 3.24 6.16
CA ALA A 25 -15.39 3.29 7.27
C ALA A 25 -15.17 1.92 7.95
N GLY A 26 -16.16 1.02 7.87
CA GLY A 26 -16.05 -0.35 8.37
C GLY A 26 -15.36 -1.33 7.41
N VAL A 27 -15.04 -0.91 6.18
CA VAL A 27 -14.45 -1.79 5.16
C VAL A 27 -12.95 -1.51 5.06
N PRO A 28 -12.07 -2.49 5.37
CA PRO A 28 -10.64 -2.35 5.19
C PRO A 28 -10.30 -1.93 3.75
N GLN A 29 -9.37 -0.98 3.61
CA GLN A 29 -8.92 -0.47 2.31
C GLN A 29 -7.47 -0.89 2.06
N THR A 30 -7.08 -0.93 0.79
CA THR A 30 -5.68 -1.05 0.42
C THR A 30 -4.91 0.21 0.78
N ALA A 31 -3.58 0.12 0.86
CA ALA A 31 -2.72 1.27 1.06
C ALA A 31 -2.99 2.37 0.01
N GLY A 32 -2.99 3.64 0.45
CA GLY A 32 -3.30 4.80 -0.39
C GLY A 32 -2.15 5.26 -1.29
N SER A 33 -0.94 4.71 -1.12
CA SER A 33 0.23 5.03 -1.91
C SER A 33 1.18 3.84 -2.01
N LEU A 34 2.12 3.93 -2.97
CA LEU A 34 3.23 2.99 -3.07
C LEU A 34 4.08 3.02 -1.79
N GLU A 35 4.41 4.21 -1.28
CA GLU A 35 5.19 4.40 -0.04
C GLU A 35 4.55 3.66 1.15
N ALA A 36 3.25 3.86 1.39
CA ALA A 36 2.53 3.16 2.46
C ALA A 36 2.51 1.63 2.26
N SER A 37 2.44 1.15 1.00
CA SER A 37 2.53 -0.28 0.70
C SER A 37 3.91 -0.85 1.04
N LEU A 38 4.98 -0.09 0.77
CA LEU A 38 6.36 -0.48 1.09
C LEU A 38 6.57 -0.50 2.62
N ASP A 39 5.98 0.44 3.36
CA ASP A 39 6.05 0.45 4.82
C ASP A 39 5.33 -0.76 5.43
N HIS A 40 4.16 -1.14 4.90
CA HIS A 40 3.47 -2.36 5.32
C HIS A 40 4.28 -3.63 4.99
N LEU A 41 4.91 -3.69 3.82
CA LEU A 41 5.82 -4.79 3.47
C LEU A 41 7.01 -4.84 4.43
N GLU A 42 7.59 -3.70 4.78
CA GLU A 42 8.72 -3.64 5.71
C GLU A 42 8.34 -4.14 7.11
N GLN A 43 7.12 -3.84 7.56
CA GLN A 43 6.59 -4.19 8.88
C GLN A 43 6.07 -5.64 8.98
N ASP A 44 5.58 -6.24 7.89
CA ASP A 44 5.00 -7.59 7.88
C ASP A 44 5.44 -8.37 6.63
N ARG A 45 6.66 -8.90 6.66
CA ARG A 45 7.25 -9.73 5.58
C ARG A 45 7.51 -11.18 5.99
N ASP A 46 7.22 -11.58 7.23
CA ASP A 46 7.56 -12.91 7.75
C ASP A 46 6.98 -14.03 6.90
N PHE A 47 5.78 -13.83 6.35
CA PHE A 47 5.13 -14.82 5.49
C PHE A 47 5.85 -15.05 4.15
N LEU A 48 6.69 -14.10 3.70
CA LEU A 48 7.50 -14.22 2.49
C LEU A 48 8.83 -14.93 2.76
N LEU A 49 9.36 -14.82 3.98
CA LEU A 49 10.62 -15.44 4.39
C LEU A 49 10.47 -16.95 4.64
N GLN A 50 9.24 -17.45 4.79
CA GLN A 50 8.98 -18.86 5.03
C GLN A 50 9.49 -19.74 3.88
N GLY A 51 10.32 -20.72 4.22
CA GLY A 51 10.86 -21.70 3.26
C GLY A 51 11.94 -21.14 2.34
N ASP A 52 12.60 -20.03 2.72
CA ASP A 52 13.65 -19.36 1.95
C ASP A 52 13.20 -18.96 0.53
N VAL A 53 11.89 -18.72 0.35
CA VAL A 53 11.33 -18.30 -0.95
C VAL A 53 11.78 -16.88 -1.29
N PHE A 54 11.79 -16.00 -0.29
CA PHE A 54 12.40 -14.67 -0.35
C PHE A 54 13.46 -14.56 0.75
N SER A 55 14.59 -13.92 0.45
CA SER A 55 15.58 -13.55 1.45
C SER A 55 15.37 -12.11 1.93
N ASP A 56 15.81 -11.82 3.15
CA ASP A 56 15.81 -10.45 3.67
C ASP A 56 16.55 -9.48 2.74
N ASP A 57 17.75 -9.87 2.27
CA ASP A 57 18.55 -9.07 1.34
C ASP A 57 17.78 -8.67 0.06
N LEU A 58 16.95 -9.58 -0.48
CA LEU A 58 16.16 -9.30 -1.67
C LEU A 58 15.05 -8.29 -1.36
N ILE A 59 14.37 -8.45 -0.23
CA ILE A 59 13.27 -7.57 0.16
C ILE A 59 13.82 -6.17 0.49
N ASP A 60 14.95 -6.09 1.19
CA ASP A 60 15.59 -4.80 1.50
C ASP A 60 16.06 -4.08 0.24
N ALA A 61 16.70 -4.79 -0.69
CA ALA A 61 17.08 -4.22 -1.98
C ALA A 61 15.86 -3.75 -2.79
N TRP A 62 14.74 -4.48 -2.71
CA TRP A 62 13.50 -4.09 -3.37
C TRP A 62 12.89 -2.83 -2.75
N LEU A 63 12.84 -2.74 -1.42
CA LEU A 63 12.35 -1.57 -0.69
C LEU A 63 13.17 -0.34 -1.03
N ASP A 64 14.50 -0.43 -1.00
CA ASP A 64 15.41 0.66 -1.35
C ASP A 64 15.20 1.14 -2.79
N TYR A 65 15.21 0.22 -3.76
CA TYR A 65 14.99 0.54 -5.17
C TYR A 65 13.63 1.24 -5.38
N LYS A 66 12.55 0.73 -4.78
CA LYS A 66 11.22 1.31 -4.95
C LYS A 66 11.08 2.68 -4.29
N ARG A 67 11.70 2.88 -3.13
CA ARG A 67 11.71 4.19 -2.45
C ARG A 67 12.49 5.21 -3.27
N THR A 68 13.68 4.86 -3.74
CA THR A 68 14.59 5.79 -4.43
C THR A 68 14.17 6.08 -5.87
N GLU A 69 13.95 5.04 -6.67
CA GLU A 69 13.74 5.19 -8.12
C GLU A 69 12.30 5.53 -8.50
N GLU A 70 11.32 5.27 -7.62
CA GLU A 70 9.90 5.49 -7.92
C GLU A 70 9.25 6.52 -6.99
N VAL A 71 9.29 6.30 -5.67
CA VAL A 71 8.63 7.21 -4.72
C VAL A 71 9.30 8.58 -4.72
N ASP A 72 10.62 8.64 -4.48
CA ASP A 72 11.35 9.89 -4.40
C ASP A 72 11.45 10.59 -5.75
N ALA A 73 11.59 9.81 -6.83
CA ALA A 73 11.53 10.34 -8.18
C ALA A 73 10.25 11.17 -8.41
N LEU A 74 9.09 10.67 -8.00
CA LEU A 74 7.84 11.42 -8.16
C LEU A 74 7.71 12.56 -7.15
N ARG A 75 7.96 12.28 -5.87
CA ARG A 75 7.71 13.21 -4.74
C ARG A 75 8.55 14.49 -4.80
N LEU A 76 9.74 14.44 -5.39
CA LEU A 76 10.64 15.59 -5.50
C LEU A 76 10.32 16.52 -6.68
N ARG A 77 9.26 16.25 -7.45
CA ARG A 77 8.88 17.03 -8.64
C ARG A 77 7.49 17.63 -8.44
N PRO A 78 7.33 18.96 -8.63
CA PRO A 78 6.02 19.58 -8.57
C PRO A 78 5.06 18.96 -9.58
N HIS A 79 3.87 18.55 -9.14
CA HIS A 79 2.85 18.05 -10.04
C HIS A 79 2.21 19.22 -10.82
N PRO A 80 1.92 19.11 -12.14
CA PRO A 80 1.33 20.22 -12.91
C PRO A 80 0.06 20.81 -12.31
N TYR A 81 -0.75 19.98 -11.63
CA TYR A 81 -1.97 20.44 -10.96
C TYR A 81 -1.68 21.36 -9.76
N GLU A 82 -0.51 21.26 -9.12
CA GLU A 82 -0.11 22.17 -8.04
C GLU A 82 0.02 23.61 -8.53
N PHE A 83 0.44 23.83 -9.80
CA PHE A 83 0.43 25.17 -10.38
C PHE A 83 -0.99 25.72 -10.48
N ALA A 84 -1.97 24.90 -10.88
CA ALA A 84 -3.37 25.32 -10.92
C ALA A 84 -3.93 25.66 -9.52
N LEU A 85 -3.41 25.02 -8.47
CA LEU A 85 -3.84 25.25 -7.09
C LEU A 85 -3.15 26.44 -6.43
N TYR A 86 -1.87 26.70 -6.73
CA TYR A 86 -1.02 27.57 -5.91
C TYR A 86 -0.31 28.70 -6.66
N TYR A 87 -0.36 28.76 -8.00
CA TYR A 87 0.42 29.76 -8.75
C TYR A 87 -0.06 31.20 -8.54
N ASP A 88 -1.38 31.40 -8.40
CA ASP A 88 -2.01 32.72 -8.24
C ASP A 88 -2.46 33.02 -6.79
N VAL A 89 -2.02 32.21 -5.81
CA VAL A 89 -2.24 32.44 -4.37
C VAL A 89 -1.25 33.47 -3.86
#